data_AF-A0AA92TEK1-F1
#
_entry.id   AF-A0AA92TEK1-F1
#
_cell.length_a   1.000
_cell.length_b   1.000
_cell.length_c   1.000
_cell.angle_alpha   90.00
_cell.angle_beta   90.00
_cell.angle_gamma   90.00
#
_symmetry.space_group_name_H-M   'P 1'
#
loop_
_entity.id
_entity.type
_entity.pdbx_description
1 polymer ?
#
loop_
_entity_poly.entity_id
_entity_poly.type
_entity_poly.pdbx_seq_one_letter_code
_entity_poly.pdbx_strand_id
1 'polypeptide(L)'
;MEYPIKIKGKTIKQVTKLNLSHKNLKTIPDNVYQYTNLEKLDLSYNRIEVIPQEILKLKKLRTLDLAFNNLKVLQGALFKLPKLKILNLHGNQIKHLPKQILDSKITTLILSKNKIEHLDESLISGITKLDIVDNPLTSKKEQGNVKIEQNKELVNAPIKKKTIMNKKNKIFISYSHADSAYFDRLITHLKVLKNYNGEFEEWSDRKILAGQKWKEEITKALKKANIAILLVSTDFLASDFIQRNELPPILKKAAEEDTTILCLLVEPSLFEKTELGDFQAINDPKTTLSELDKSAQERMYLKLVEEFERITSSCN
;
A
#
# COMPACT_ATOMS: atom_id res chain seq x y z
N MET A 1 17.00 21.04 10.90
CA MET A 1 16.50 20.49 12.17
C MET A 1 17.72 20.13 12.98
N GLU A 2 17.93 20.78 14.12
CA GLU A 2 19.01 20.46 15.04
C GLU A 2 18.76 19.11 15.71
N TYR A 3 19.79 18.26 15.70
CA TYR A 3 19.84 17.00 16.43
C TYR A 3 20.40 17.28 17.82
N PRO A 4 19.74 16.77 18.89
CA PRO A 4 19.32 15.38 19.00
C PRO A 4 17.80 15.10 18.98
N ILE A 5 17.41 13.95 18.41
CA ILE A 5 16.09 13.31 18.61
C ILE A 5 15.90 13.02 20.11
N LYS A 6 15.11 13.82 20.82
CA LYS A 6 14.63 13.52 22.17
C LYS A 6 13.17 13.07 22.10
N ILE A 7 12.86 11.89 22.65
CA ILE A 7 11.47 11.44 22.82
C ILE A 7 10.96 11.99 24.16
N LYS A 8 9.98 12.90 24.11
CA LYS A 8 9.37 13.47 25.32
C LYS A 8 8.87 12.36 26.24
N GLY A 9 9.24 12.43 27.52
CA GLY A 9 8.75 11.52 28.56
C GLY A 9 9.35 10.11 28.54
N LYS A 10 10.40 9.83 27.75
CA LYS A 10 11.07 8.52 27.74
C LYS A 10 12.58 8.66 27.83
N THR A 11 13.19 7.84 28.69
CA THR A 11 14.64 7.65 28.70
C THR A 11 15.06 6.81 27.49
N ILE A 12 16.33 6.93 27.06
CA ILE A 12 16.88 6.12 25.95
C ILE A 12 16.71 4.60 26.16
N LYS A 13 16.62 4.15 27.42
CA LYS A 13 16.41 2.74 27.77
C LYS A 13 14.95 2.27 27.60
N GLN A 14 13.97 3.17 27.58
CA GLN A 14 12.55 2.84 27.47
C GLN A 14 12.04 2.81 26.02
N VAL A 15 12.85 3.25 25.07
CA VAL A 15 12.44 3.34 23.66
C VAL A 15 12.69 2.00 22.96
N THR A 16 11.60 1.34 22.58
CA THR A 16 11.61 0.09 21.81
C THR A 16 11.14 0.28 20.37
N LYS A 17 10.45 1.38 20.06
CA LYS A 17 9.98 1.74 18.72
C LYS A 17 10.29 3.21 18.47
N LEU A 18 10.84 3.50 17.29
CA LEU A 18 11.19 4.86 16.88
C LEU A 18 10.77 5.05 15.42
N ASN A 19 9.95 6.07 15.19
CA ASN A 19 9.57 6.51 13.86
C ASN A 19 10.28 7.85 13.55
N LEU A 20 11.03 7.84 12.47
CA LEU A 20 11.72 8.98 11.86
C LEU A 20 11.37 9.10 10.37
N SER A 21 10.19 8.62 9.98
CA SER A 21 9.75 8.70 8.59
C SER A 21 9.38 10.14 8.20
N HIS A 22 9.51 10.47 6.91
CA HIS A 22 9.21 11.80 6.36
C HIS A 22 9.95 12.96 7.03
N LYS A 23 11.20 12.76 7.44
CA LYS A 23 12.03 13.80 8.08
C LYS A 23 13.07 14.41 7.16
N ASN A 24 13.04 14.06 5.86
CA ASN A 24 14.02 14.50 4.86
C ASN A 24 15.47 14.18 5.27
N LEU A 25 15.68 13.07 5.98
CA LEU A 25 17.00 12.67 6.48
C LEU A 25 17.93 12.28 5.33
N LYS A 26 19.12 12.85 5.27
CA LYS A 26 20.19 12.38 4.36
C LYS A 26 21.03 11.27 4.97
N THR A 27 21.09 11.22 6.29
CA THR A 27 21.83 10.21 7.07
C THR A 27 21.01 9.81 8.29
N ILE A 28 21.31 8.64 8.85
CA ILE A 28 20.76 8.22 10.14
C ILE A 28 21.48 9.02 11.24
N PRO A 29 20.77 9.79 12.07
CA PRO A 29 21.39 10.63 13.10
C PRO A 29 22.12 9.82 14.17
N ASP A 30 23.31 10.28 14.59
CA ASP A 30 24.19 9.53 15.51
C ASP A 30 23.54 9.16 16.85
N ASN A 31 22.63 9.99 17.33
CA ASN A 31 21.96 9.74 18.59
C ASN A 31 20.92 8.60 18.50
N VAL A 32 20.53 8.15 17.30
CA VAL A 32 19.68 6.95 17.11
C VAL A 32 20.36 5.72 17.69
N TYR A 33 21.68 5.63 17.58
CA TYR A 33 22.44 4.45 18.04
C TYR A 33 22.53 4.34 19.56
N GLN A 34 22.09 5.35 20.31
CA GLN A 34 22.02 5.33 21.77
C GLN A 34 20.81 4.52 22.28
N TYR A 35 19.78 4.31 21.44
CA TYR A 35 18.59 3.53 21.76
C TYR A 35 18.85 2.03 21.65
N THR A 36 19.72 1.48 22.49
CA THR A 36 20.16 0.07 22.45
C THR A 36 19.03 -0.96 22.70
N ASN A 37 17.88 -0.51 23.21
CA ASN A 37 16.68 -1.33 23.39
C ASN A 37 15.70 -1.29 22.20
N LEU A 38 16.06 -0.60 21.11
CA LEU A 38 15.20 -0.44 19.95
C LEU A 38 14.95 -1.78 19.25
N GLU A 39 13.68 -2.13 19.06
CA GLU A 39 13.21 -3.32 18.35
C GLU A 39 12.63 -2.98 16.97
N LYS A 40 12.05 -1.79 16.80
CA LYS A 40 11.52 -1.31 15.52
C LYS A 40 12.02 0.09 15.20
N LEU A 41 12.61 0.26 14.03
CA LEU A 41 13.07 1.54 13.51
C LEU A 41 12.44 1.78 12.15
N ASP A 42 11.68 2.88 12.04
CA ASP A 42 11.10 3.35 10.79
C ASP A 42 11.85 4.60 10.33
N LEU A 43 12.54 4.49 9.20
CA LEU A 43 13.28 5.53 8.52
C LEU A 43 12.74 5.73 7.09
N SER A 44 11.51 5.30 6.81
CA SER A 44 10.91 5.37 5.48
C SER A 44 10.69 6.82 5.00
N TYR A 45 10.59 7.01 3.68
CA TYR A 45 10.35 8.32 3.05
C TYR A 45 11.36 9.38 3.50
N ASN A 46 12.63 9.03 3.43
CA ASN A 46 13.75 9.93 3.68
C ASN A 46 14.65 9.97 2.44
N ARG A 47 15.88 10.45 2.58
CA ARG A 47 16.87 10.60 1.52
C ARG A 47 18.18 9.91 1.91
N ILE A 48 18.10 8.84 2.70
CA ILE A 48 19.27 8.15 3.25
C ILE A 48 19.99 7.40 2.12
N GLU A 49 21.29 7.65 1.99
CA GLU A 49 22.12 7.04 0.93
C GLU A 49 23.00 5.90 1.44
N VAL A 50 23.33 5.91 2.74
CA VAL A 50 24.24 4.95 3.37
C VAL A 50 23.74 4.57 4.76
N ILE A 51 23.84 3.27 5.08
CA ILE A 51 23.63 2.73 6.42
C ILE A 51 25.02 2.50 7.04
N PRO A 52 25.43 3.26 8.05
CA PRO A 52 26.78 3.16 8.59
C PRO A 52 26.89 1.99 9.60
N GLN A 53 28.12 1.60 9.95
CA GLN A 53 28.39 0.44 10.81
C GLN A 53 27.80 0.56 12.22
N GLU A 54 27.55 1.78 12.67
CA GLU A 54 26.96 2.11 13.97
C GLU A 54 25.57 1.49 14.16
N ILE A 55 24.89 1.10 13.07
CA ILE A 55 23.63 0.36 13.13
C ILE A 55 23.75 -0.91 13.99
N LEU A 56 24.95 -1.51 14.07
CA LEU A 56 25.25 -2.68 14.89
C LEU A 56 25.09 -2.46 16.40
N LYS A 57 25.05 -1.20 16.86
CA LYS A 57 24.73 -0.87 18.25
C LYS A 57 23.29 -1.24 18.62
N LEU A 58 22.39 -1.33 17.63
CA LEU A 58 20.98 -1.69 17.80
C LEU A 58 20.77 -3.22 17.87
N LYS A 59 21.41 -3.88 18.84
CA LYS A 59 21.44 -5.35 18.98
C LYS A 59 20.06 -6.00 19.14
N LYS A 60 19.03 -5.24 19.52
CA LYS A 60 17.64 -5.71 19.70
C LYS A 60 16.75 -5.49 18.49
N LEU A 61 17.25 -4.85 17.42
CA LEU A 61 16.44 -4.48 16.27
C LEU A 61 15.91 -5.72 15.55
N ARG A 62 14.58 -5.79 15.40
CA ARG A 62 13.85 -6.88 14.72
C ARG A 62 13.25 -6.43 13.40
N THR A 63 12.84 -5.16 13.34
CA THR A 63 12.23 -4.55 12.15
C THR A 63 12.96 -3.27 11.81
N LEU A 64 13.44 -3.18 10.58
CA LEU A 64 14.02 -1.96 10.02
C LEU A 64 13.28 -1.61 8.73
N ASP A 65 12.64 -0.45 8.72
CA ASP A 65 12.02 0.12 7.53
C ASP A 65 12.87 1.26 6.97
N LEU A 66 13.31 1.09 5.72
CA LEU A 66 14.09 2.03 4.93
C LEU A 66 13.43 2.27 3.57
N ALA A 67 12.12 2.02 3.44
CA ALA A 67 11.39 2.22 2.21
C ALA A 67 11.49 3.68 1.72
N PHE A 68 11.51 3.88 0.41
CA PHE A 68 11.60 5.20 -0.21
C PHE A 68 12.76 6.04 0.35
N ASN A 69 13.97 5.51 0.18
CA ASN A 69 15.24 6.19 0.45
C ASN A 69 16.12 6.17 -0.81
N ASN A 70 17.36 6.63 -0.70
CA ASN A 70 18.31 6.73 -1.82
C ASN A 70 19.44 5.69 -1.73
N LEU A 71 19.21 4.55 -1.08
CA LEU A 71 20.24 3.52 -0.88
C LEU A 71 20.64 2.92 -2.23
N LYS A 72 21.92 3.02 -2.57
CA LYS A 72 22.49 2.41 -3.79
C LYS A 72 23.22 1.10 -3.49
N VAL A 73 23.80 0.99 -2.29
CA VAL A 73 24.62 -0.14 -1.85
C VAL A 73 24.21 -0.55 -0.44
N LEU A 74 24.04 -1.85 -0.21
CA LEU A 74 23.80 -2.40 1.11
C LEU A 74 25.14 -2.72 1.78
N GLN A 75 25.41 -2.04 2.89
CA GLN A 75 26.60 -2.27 3.68
C GLN A 75 26.52 -3.61 4.41
N GLY A 76 27.58 -4.42 4.36
CA GLY A 76 27.62 -5.75 4.97
C GLY A 76 27.31 -5.76 6.48
N ALA A 77 27.54 -4.63 7.17
CA ALA A 77 27.20 -4.45 8.58
C ALA A 77 25.71 -4.66 8.87
N LEU A 78 24.81 -4.29 7.95
CA LEU A 78 23.36 -4.46 8.12
C LEU A 78 22.97 -5.92 8.40
N PHE A 79 23.63 -6.85 7.71
CA PHE A 79 23.33 -8.29 7.75
C PHE A 79 23.90 -8.99 9.00
N LYS A 80 24.75 -8.30 9.76
CA LYS A 80 25.31 -8.79 11.03
C LYS A 80 24.42 -8.47 12.25
N LEU A 81 23.26 -7.84 12.06
CA LEU A 81 22.31 -7.58 13.14
C LEU A 81 21.69 -8.89 13.65
N PRO A 82 21.91 -9.27 14.92
CA PRO A 82 21.64 -10.64 15.39
C PRO A 82 20.14 -10.98 15.50
N LYS A 83 19.28 -9.97 15.60
CA LYS A 83 17.83 -10.14 15.78
C LYS A 83 16.98 -9.61 14.63
N LEU A 84 17.60 -9.08 13.55
CA LEU A 84 16.85 -8.49 12.45
C LEU A 84 16.11 -9.60 11.69
N LYS A 85 14.78 -9.45 11.60
CA LYS A 85 13.88 -10.41 10.95
C LYS A 85 13.19 -9.84 9.73
N ILE A 86 12.83 -8.55 9.79
CA ILE A 86 12.11 -7.85 8.75
C ILE A 86 12.94 -6.66 8.31
N LEU A 87 13.30 -6.64 7.03
CA LEU A 87 14.03 -5.56 6.38
C LEU A 87 13.23 -5.07 5.18
N ASN A 88 12.74 -3.83 5.26
CA ASN A 88 12.06 -3.17 4.16
C ASN A 88 13.00 -2.18 3.47
N LEU A 89 13.31 -2.43 2.21
CA LEU A 89 14.15 -1.62 1.33
C LEU A 89 13.40 -1.21 0.06
N HIS A 90 12.06 -1.28 0.07
CA HIS A 90 11.22 -0.88 -1.06
C HIS A 90 11.58 0.51 -1.59
N GLY A 91 11.59 0.72 -2.90
CA GLY A 91 11.75 2.07 -3.46
C GLY A 91 13.11 2.69 -3.19
N ASN A 92 14.19 1.91 -3.30
CA ASN A 92 15.57 2.39 -3.23
C ASN A 92 16.26 2.25 -4.61
N GLN A 93 17.59 2.36 -4.67
CA GLN A 93 18.39 2.29 -5.89
C GLN A 93 19.39 1.11 -5.85
N ILE A 94 19.05 0.04 -5.14
CA ILE A 94 19.94 -1.10 -4.88
C ILE A 94 20.10 -1.93 -6.15
N LYS A 95 21.34 -2.22 -6.55
CA LYS A 95 21.64 -3.05 -7.73
C LYS A 95 21.90 -4.52 -7.43
N HIS A 96 22.51 -4.82 -6.29
CA HIS A 96 22.92 -6.18 -5.94
C HIS A 96 22.79 -6.42 -4.44
N LEU A 97 22.53 -7.67 -4.08
CA LEU A 97 22.63 -8.14 -2.70
C LEU A 97 24.07 -8.58 -2.40
N PRO A 98 24.66 -8.18 -1.26
CA PRO A 98 26.00 -8.60 -0.89
C PRO A 98 25.96 -10.01 -0.27
N LYS A 99 27.03 -10.80 -0.44
CA LYS A 99 27.12 -12.20 0.06
C LYS A 99 26.85 -12.34 1.56
N GLN A 100 27.12 -11.29 2.33
CA GLN A 100 26.89 -11.20 3.78
C GLN A 100 25.42 -11.43 4.17
N ILE A 101 24.46 -11.34 3.24
CA ILE A 101 23.07 -11.70 3.49
C ILE A 101 22.88 -13.16 3.92
N LEU A 102 23.77 -14.07 3.49
CA LEU A 102 23.76 -15.49 3.85
C LEU A 102 23.92 -15.70 5.36
N ASP A 103 24.66 -14.82 6.03
CA ASP A 103 24.90 -14.88 7.47
C ASP A 103 23.76 -14.24 8.28
N SER A 104 22.80 -13.60 7.61
CA SER A 104 21.73 -12.86 8.26
C SER A 104 20.63 -13.77 8.82
N LYS A 105 19.88 -13.25 9.80
CA LYS A 105 18.70 -13.93 10.36
C LYS A 105 17.38 -13.43 9.78
N ILE A 106 17.45 -12.65 8.70
CA ILE A 106 16.32 -12.01 8.03
C ILE A 106 15.42 -13.10 7.43
N THR A 107 14.12 -13.03 7.70
CA THR A 107 13.12 -13.95 7.15
C THR A 107 12.20 -13.25 6.16
N THR A 108 12.07 -11.93 6.27
CA THR A 108 11.26 -11.09 5.39
C THR A 108 12.11 -9.97 4.83
N LEU A 109 12.26 -9.97 3.52
CA LEU A 109 13.07 -9.01 2.79
C LEU A 109 12.24 -8.41 1.66
N ILE A 110 12.02 -7.10 1.74
CA ILE A 110 11.28 -6.35 0.72
C ILE A 110 12.30 -5.49 -0.03
N LEU A 111 12.49 -5.79 -1.32
CA LEU A 111 13.40 -5.13 -2.24
C LEU A 111 12.66 -4.61 -3.47
N SER A 112 11.32 -4.58 -3.44
CA SER A 112 10.56 -4.11 -4.59
C SER A 112 10.94 -2.68 -4.98
N LYS A 113 10.80 -2.35 -6.27
CA LYS A 113 11.12 -1.02 -6.81
C LYS A 113 12.57 -0.60 -6.51
N ASN A 114 13.52 -1.48 -6.84
CA ASN A 114 14.97 -1.21 -6.80
C ASN A 114 15.57 -1.30 -8.21
N LYS A 115 16.89 -1.49 -8.31
CA LYS A 115 17.64 -1.59 -9.57
C LYS A 115 18.35 -2.94 -9.69
N ILE A 116 17.79 -3.99 -9.10
CA ILE A 116 18.38 -5.32 -9.10
C ILE A 116 18.28 -5.94 -10.49
N GLU A 117 19.43 -6.13 -11.14
CA GLU A 117 19.52 -6.69 -12.49
C GLU A 117 19.68 -8.21 -12.48
N HIS A 118 20.28 -8.74 -11.41
CA HIS A 118 20.54 -10.17 -11.23
C HIS A 118 20.32 -10.55 -9.77
N LEU A 119 19.69 -11.70 -9.57
CA LEU A 119 19.51 -12.29 -8.25
C LEU A 119 20.02 -13.73 -8.27
N ASP A 120 20.99 -14.01 -7.43
CA ASP A 120 21.48 -15.37 -7.19
C ASP A 120 20.57 -16.04 -6.15
N GLU A 121 19.93 -17.14 -6.54
CA GLU A 121 19.02 -17.91 -5.68
C GLU A 121 19.69 -18.39 -4.38
N SER A 122 21.01 -18.62 -4.41
CA SER A 122 21.76 -19.04 -3.22
C SER A 122 21.71 -17.96 -2.12
N LEU A 123 21.76 -16.68 -2.50
CA LEU A 123 21.75 -15.53 -1.59
C LEU A 123 20.43 -15.35 -0.83
N ILE A 124 19.34 -15.90 -1.36
CA ILE A 124 17.99 -15.74 -0.80
C ILE A 124 17.43 -17.02 -0.17
N SER A 125 18.22 -18.09 -0.12
CA SER A 125 17.81 -19.40 0.43
C SER A 125 17.29 -19.35 1.87
N GLY A 126 17.77 -18.39 2.68
CA GLY A 126 17.30 -18.16 4.05
C GLY A 126 16.06 -17.27 4.19
N ILE A 127 15.56 -16.68 3.11
CA ILE A 127 14.46 -15.71 3.12
C ILE A 127 13.12 -16.43 2.90
N THR A 128 12.21 -16.36 3.88
CA THR A 128 10.87 -16.98 3.80
C THR A 128 9.88 -16.14 2.99
N LYS A 129 9.97 -14.82 3.12
CA LYS A 129 9.12 -13.85 2.41
C LYS A 129 10.03 -12.88 1.66
N LEU A 130 10.12 -13.05 0.35
CA LEU A 130 10.91 -12.19 -0.51
C LEU A 130 9.99 -11.43 -1.45
N ASP A 131 10.11 -10.11 -1.45
CA ASP A 131 9.52 -9.26 -2.48
C ASP A 131 10.65 -8.59 -3.27
N ILE A 132 10.66 -8.85 -4.58
CA ILE A 132 11.65 -8.31 -5.55
C ILE A 132 10.94 -7.67 -6.75
N VAL A 133 9.62 -7.44 -6.66
CA VAL A 133 8.80 -6.89 -7.74
C VAL A 133 9.35 -5.53 -8.19
N ASP A 134 9.16 -5.14 -9.45
CA ASP A 134 9.66 -3.87 -9.99
C ASP A 134 11.19 -3.67 -9.88
N ASN A 135 11.94 -4.75 -10.11
CA ASN A 135 13.38 -4.68 -10.38
C ASN A 135 13.66 -5.03 -11.85
N PRO A 136 14.69 -4.45 -12.49
CA PRO A 136 15.08 -4.74 -13.87
C PRO A 136 15.80 -6.10 -13.99
N LEU A 137 15.20 -7.17 -13.44
CA LEU A 137 15.78 -8.50 -13.46
C LEU A 137 15.91 -8.97 -14.90
N THR A 138 17.14 -9.14 -15.36
CA THR A 138 17.41 -9.75 -16.65
C THR A 138 17.12 -11.24 -16.53
N SER A 139 16.11 -11.71 -17.26
CA SER A 139 15.93 -13.14 -17.47
C SER A 139 17.20 -13.68 -18.10
N LYS A 140 17.78 -14.78 -17.58
CA LYS A 140 18.90 -15.49 -18.20
C LYS A 140 18.54 -15.91 -19.64
N LYS A 141 18.71 -15.01 -20.59
CA LYS A 141 18.64 -15.21 -22.04
C LYS A 141 19.63 -14.26 -22.69
N GLU A 142 20.90 -14.34 -22.32
CA GLU A 142 22.01 -13.79 -23.10
C GLU A 142 23.36 -14.18 -22.48
N GLN A 143 23.58 -15.48 -22.32
CA GLN A 143 24.94 -16.05 -22.31
C GLN A 143 24.90 -17.38 -23.07
N GLY A 144 25.47 -17.36 -24.28
CA GLY A 144 26.01 -18.48 -25.05
C GLY A 144 25.26 -19.82 -25.08
N ASN A 145 24.73 -20.16 -26.26
CA ASN A 145 24.53 -21.51 -26.82
C ASN A 145 23.89 -22.59 -25.93
N VAL A 146 22.64 -22.95 -26.24
CA VAL A 146 22.19 -24.29 -26.70
C VAL A 146 20.66 -24.27 -26.82
N LYS A 147 20.16 -24.75 -27.96
CA LYS A 147 18.73 -24.91 -28.32
C LYS A 147 17.98 -25.72 -27.27
N ILE A 148 16.78 -25.27 -26.85
CA ILE A 148 15.67 -26.19 -26.52
C ILE A 148 14.36 -25.57 -27.00
N GLU A 149 13.59 -26.41 -27.69
CA GLU A 149 12.40 -26.14 -28.49
C GLU A 149 11.16 -25.80 -27.65
N GLN A 150 10.25 -25.06 -28.27
CA GLN A 150 8.88 -24.88 -27.81
C GLN A 150 8.14 -26.22 -27.95
N ASN A 151 7.51 -26.73 -26.89
CA ASN A 151 6.46 -27.73 -27.02
C ASN A 151 5.28 -27.43 -26.11
N LYS A 152 4.11 -27.40 -26.76
CA LYS A 152 2.77 -27.36 -26.21
C LYS A 152 2.38 -28.75 -25.71
N GLU A 153 1.63 -28.76 -24.60
CA GLU A 153 0.64 -29.77 -24.18
C GLU A 153 1.09 -31.16 -23.71
N LEU A 154 0.20 -31.77 -22.90
CA LEU A 154 0.28 -32.97 -22.04
C LEU A 154 0.70 -32.59 -20.60
N VAL A 155 -0.12 -32.69 -19.53
CA VAL A 155 -1.19 -33.64 -19.21
C VAL A 155 -2.15 -33.03 -18.16
N ASN A 156 -3.46 -33.20 -18.38
CA ASN A 156 -4.52 -33.05 -17.37
C ASN A 156 -4.65 -34.35 -16.54
N ALA A 157 -4.60 -34.27 -15.20
CA ALA A 157 -5.36 -35.09 -14.23
C ALA A 157 -5.10 -34.61 -12.78
N PRO A 158 -6.04 -34.79 -11.83
CA PRO A 158 -6.41 -33.74 -10.87
C PRO A 158 -5.64 -33.81 -9.56
N ILE A 159 -4.74 -32.84 -9.34
CA ILE A 159 -4.39 -32.46 -7.98
C ILE A 159 -5.52 -31.53 -7.51
N LYS A 160 -6.23 -31.92 -6.45
CA LYS A 160 -7.07 -31.00 -5.67
C LYS A 160 -6.16 -29.88 -5.13
N LYS A 161 -5.85 -28.89 -5.97
CA LYS A 161 -5.47 -27.57 -5.53
C LYS A 161 -6.69 -27.08 -4.77
N LYS A 162 -6.62 -27.14 -3.45
CA LYS A 162 -7.48 -26.34 -2.60
C LYS A 162 -7.14 -24.90 -2.98
N THR A 163 -7.88 -24.38 -3.95
CA THR A 163 -7.78 -23.00 -4.42
C THR A 163 -8.08 -22.15 -3.20
N ILE A 164 -7.03 -21.68 -2.53
CA ILE A 164 -7.13 -20.43 -1.79
C ILE A 164 -7.31 -19.41 -2.91
N MET A 165 -8.57 -19.12 -3.24
CA MET A 165 -8.89 -17.98 -4.08
C MET A 165 -8.34 -16.77 -3.32
N ASN A 166 -7.27 -16.16 -3.82
CA ASN A 166 -6.95 -14.78 -3.45
C ASN A 166 -8.22 -13.98 -3.73
N LYS A 167 -8.96 -13.63 -2.69
CA LYS A 167 -10.22 -12.89 -2.80
C LYS A 167 -9.84 -11.45 -3.15
N LYS A 168 -9.68 -11.15 -4.44
CA LYS A 168 -9.37 -9.80 -4.91
C LYS A 168 -10.41 -8.83 -4.33
N ASN A 169 -9.92 -7.72 -3.76
CA ASN A 169 -10.79 -6.69 -3.21
C ASN A 169 -11.62 -6.07 -4.35
N LYS A 170 -12.92 -5.94 -4.15
CA LYS A 170 -13.85 -5.41 -5.16
C LYS A 170 -14.45 -4.12 -4.62
N ILE A 171 -14.27 -3.05 -5.37
CA ILE A 171 -14.67 -1.72 -4.97
C ILE A 171 -15.91 -1.32 -5.74
N PHE A 172 -16.90 -0.79 -5.04
CA PHE A 172 -18.01 -0.07 -5.65
C PHE A 172 -17.79 1.42 -5.45
N ILE A 173 -17.80 2.21 -6.53
CA ILE A 173 -17.67 3.67 -6.47
C ILE A 173 -19.01 4.28 -6.86
N SER A 174 -19.62 5.02 -5.93
CA SER A 174 -20.89 5.72 -6.13
C SER A 174 -20.66 7.24 -6.14
N TYR A 175 -21.28 7.92 -7.10
CA TYR A 175 -21.15 9.36 -7.32
C TYR A 175 -22.35 9.88 -8.13
N SER A 176 -22.67 11.17 -8.04
CA SER A 176 -23.59 11.81 -8.99
C SER A 176 -22.88 12.08 -10.32
N HIS A 177 -23.58 11.98 -11.45
CA HIS A 177 -23.01 12.35 -12.75
C HIS A 177 -22.56 13.82 -12.81
N ALA A 178 -23.17 14.70 -12.01
CA ALA A 178 -22.73 16.08 -11.83
C ALA A 178 -21.30 16.18 -11.27
N ASP A 179 -20.88 15.21 -10.46
CA ASP A 179 -19.57 15.15 -9.79
C ASP A 179 -18.50 14.38 -10.58
N SER A 180 -18.75 14.17 -11.89
CA SER A 180 -17.91 13.34 -12.75
C SER A 180 -16.42 13.74 -12.77
N ALA A 181 -16.11 15.03 -12.60
CA ALA A 181 -14.74 15.51 -12.50
C ALA A 181 -13.99 14.97 -11.27
N TYR A 182 -14.66 14.92 -10.11
CA TYR A 182 -14.07 14.37 -8.88
C TYR A 182 -13.87 12.86 -8.99
N PHE A 183 -14.81 12.17 -9.65
CA PHE A 183 -14.70 10.76 -9.98
C PHE A 183 -13.50 10.49 -10.89
N ASP A 184 -13.35 11.23 -12.00
CA ASP A 184 -12.25 11.04 -12.94
C ASP A 184 -10.88 11.28 -12.26
N ARG A 185 -10.81 12.24 -11.32
CA ARG A 185 -9.61 12.47 -10.52
C ARG A 185 -9.32 11.33 -9.55
N LEU A 186 -10.33 10.85 -8.82
CA LEU A 186 -10.20 9.67 -7.94
C LEU A 186 -9.74 8.44 -8.73
N ILE A 187 -10.33 8.18 -9.89
CA ILE A 187 -9.94 7.06 -10.76
C ILE A 187 -8.48 7.21 -11.20
N THR A 188 -7.99 8.41 -11.43
CA THR A 188 -6.56 8.63 -11.74
C THR A 188 -5.67 8.20 -10.57
N HIS A 189 -6.03 8.57 -9.34
CA HIS A 189 -5.32 8.15 -8.13
C HIS A 189 -5.41 6.63 -7.90
N LEU A 190 -6.59 6.03 -8.08
CA LEU A 190 -6.75 4.57 -7.98
C LEU A 190 -6.03 3.82 -9.10
N LYS A 191 -5.96 4.38 -10.33
CA LYS A 191 -5.15 3.82 -11.42
C LYS A 191 -3.67 3.86 -11.08
N VAL A 192 -3.20 4.94 -10.44
CA VAL A 192 -1.85 4.97 -9.87
C VAL A 192 -1.73 3.84 -8.84
N LEU A 193 -2.61 3.70 -7.86
CA LEU A 193 -2.49 2.56 -6.93
C LEU A 193 -2.52 1.19 -7.64
N LYS A 194 -3.39 1.00 -8.63
CA LYS A 194 -3.53 -0.24 -9.42
C LYS A 194 -2.27 -0.56 -10.24
N ASN A 195 -1.67 0.45 -10.86
CA ASN A 195 -0.45 0.32 -11.65
C ASN A 195 0.78 0.00 -10.77
N TYR A 196 0.74 0.35 -9.49
CA TYR A 196 1.89 0.25 -8.60
C TYR A 196 1.79 -0.88 -7.58
N ASN A 197 0.59 -1.33 -7.14
CA ASN A 197 0.44 -2.35 -6.09
C ASN A 197 -0.97 -3.01 -5.98
N GLY A 198 -1.94 -2.67 -6.84
CA GLY A 198 -3.34 -3.03 -6.59
C GLY A 198 -3.85 -4.30 -7.28
N GLU A 199 -4.04 -5.40 -6.53
CA GLU A 199 -4.96 -6.48 -6.93
C GLU A 199 -6.39 -6.18 -6.47
N PHE A 200 -7.00 -5.14 -7.04
CA PHE A 200 -8.42 -4.84 -6.84
C PHE A 200 -9.16 -4.58 -8.14
N GLU A 201 -10.47 -4.81 -8.12
CA GLU A 201 -11.38 -4.55 -9.22
C GLU A 201 -12.33 -3.42 -8.82
N GLU A 202 -12.14 -2.24 -9.41
CA GLU A 202 -13.06 -1.12 -9.26
C GLU A 202 -14.31 -1.31 -10.12
N TRP A 203 -15.48 -0.88 -9.65
CA TRP A 203 -16.72 -0.89 -10.42
C TRP A 203 -17.44 0.47 -10.26
N SER A 204 -17.99 0.96 -11.38
CA SER A 204 -18.88 2.11 -11.45
C SER A 204 -19.88 1.91 -12.59
N ASP A 205 -20.96 2.70 -12.59
CA ASP A 205 -21.98 2.74 -13.65
C ASP A 205 -21.42 2.90 -15.08
N ARG A 206 -20.29 3.59 -15.25
CA ARG A 206 -19.57 3.71 -16.55
C ARG A 206 -19.12 2.38 -17.16
N LYS A 207 -19.11 1.27 -16.40
CA LYS A 207 -18.76 -0.06 -16.92
C LYS A 207 -19.94 -0.80 -17.56
N ILE A 208 -21.15 -0.24 -17.51
CA ILE A 208 -22.36 -0.82 -18.10
C ILE A 208 -22.34 -0.60 -19.62
N LEU A 209 -22.46 -1.69 -20.40
CA LEU A 209 -22.50 -1.63 -21.86
C LEU A 209 -23.93 -1.39 -22.36
N ALA A 210 -24.07 -0.74 -23.51
CA ALA A 210 -25.36 -0.55 -24.17
C ALA A 210 -26.06 -1.90 -24.40
N GLY A 211 -27.33 -2.01 -23.99
CA GLY A 211 -28.12 -3.24 -24.07
C GLY A 211 -28.09 -4.12 -22.82
N GLN A 212 -27.25 -3.83 -21.82
CA GLN A 212 -27.27 -4.52 -20.53
C GLN A 212 -28.39 -4.00 -19.63
N LYS A 213 -28.97 -4.89 -18.81
CA LYS A 213 -29.91 -4.50 -17.75
C LYS A 213 -29.15 -3.86 -16.59
N TRP A 214 -29.01 -2.55 -16.68
CA TRP A 214 -28.20 -1.72 -15.77
C TRP A 214 -28.48 -1.98 -14.27
N LYS A 215 -29.74 -2.13 -13.84
CA LYS A 215 -30.10 -2.45 -12.44
C LYS A 215 -29.55 -3.80 -11.96
N GLU A 216 -29.56 -4.82 -12.83
CA GLU A 216 -29.07 -6.16 -12.50
C GLU A 216 -27.54 -6.15 -12.35
N GLU A 217 -26.83 -5.39 -13.19
CA GLU A 217 -25.36 -5.25 -13.12
C GLU A 217 -24.92 -4.48 -11.87
N ILE A 218 -25.62 -3.41 -11.49
CA ILE A 218 -25.38 -2.67 -10.24
C ILE A 218 -25.57 -3.60 -9.03
N THR A 219 -26.67 -4.35 -9.00
CA THR A 219 -26.96 -5.30 -7.92
C THR A 219 -25.88 -6.39 -7.82
N LYS A 220 -25.38 -6.91 -8.96
CA LYS A 220 -24.29 -7.89 -8.98
C LYS A 220 -22.98 -7.30 -8.47
N ALA A 221 -22.65 -6.06 -8.84
CA ALA A 221 -21.45 -5.37 -8.39
C ALA A 221 -21.49 -5.12 -6.88
N LEU A 222 -22.61 -4.60 -6.36
CA LEU A 222 -22.84 -4.35 -4.94
C LEU A 222 -22.73 -5.62 -4.08
N LYS A 223 -23.28 -6.75 -4.56
CA LYS A 223 -23.13 -8.05 -3.88
C LYS A 223 -21.67 -8.46 -3.73
N LYS A 224 -20.87 -8.24 -4.77
CA LYS A 224 -19.46 -8.67 -4.83
C LYS A 224 -18.49 -7.70 -4.14
N ALA A 225 -18.85 -6.43 -4.02
CA ALA A 225 -17.98 -5.42 -3.43
C ALA A 225 -17.78 -5.65 -1.93
N ASN A 226 -16.55 -5.49 -1.44
CA ASN A 226 -16.23 -5.49 -0.01
C ASN A 226 -15.80 -4.11 0.48
N ILE A 227 -15.65 -3.15 -0.42
CA ILE A 227 -15.37 -1.74 -0.12
C ILE A 227 -16.28 -0.88 -0.99
N ALA A 228 -16.89 0.15 -0.39
CA ALA A 228 -17.68 1.16 -1.09
C ALA A 228 -17.04 2.54 -0.90
N ILE A 229 -16.74 3.24 -2.00
CA ILE A 229 -16.26 4.63 -1.98
C ILE A 229 -17.41 5.52 -2.44
N LEU A 230 -17.81 6.49 -1.62
CA LEU A 230 -18.93 7.39 -1.89
C LEU A 230 -18.41 8.82 -2.05
N LEU A 231 -18.65 9.42 -3.21
CA LEU A 231 -18.39 10.83 -3.47
C LEU A 231 -19.67 11.62 -3.14
N VAL A 232 -19.71 12.23 -1.96
CA VAL A 232 -20.93 12.83 -1.41
C VAL A 232 -20.98 14.32 -1.71
N SER A 233 -22.07 14.73 -2.36
CA SER A 233 -22.47 16.10 -2.70
C SER A 233 -23.97 16.26 -2.46
N THR A 234 -24.51 17.46 -2.67
CA THR A 234 -25.97 17.67 -2.64
C THR A 234 -26.65 16.89 -3.77
N ASP A 235 -26.06 16.83 -4.97
CA ASP A 235 -26.62 16.06 -6.09
C ASP A 235 -26.59 14.55 -5.84
N PHE A 236 -25.55 14.05 -5.17
CA PHE A 236 -25.47 12.66 -4.73
C PHE A 236 -26.62 12.33 -3.77
N LEU A 237 -26.85 13.19 -2.77
CA LEU A 237 -27.91 12.99 -1.78
C LEU A 237 -29.31 13.14 -2.39
N ALA A 238 -29.49 14.02 -3.38
CA ALA A 238 -30.77 14.25 -4.05
C ALA A 238 -31.13 13.20 -5.12
N SER A 239 -30.18 12.35 -5.53
CA SER A 239 -30.40 11.36 -6.59
C SER A 239 -31.34 10.24 -6.13
N ASP A 240 -32.57 10.25 -6.65
CA ASP A 240 -33.57 9.18 -6.48
C ASP A 240 -32.98 7.79 -6.77
N PHE A 241 -32.09 7.71 -7.76
CA PHE A 241 -31.47 6.44 -8.13
C PHE A 241 -30.56 5.92 -7.02
N ILE A 242 -29.65 6.76 -6.52
CA ILE A 242 -28.69 6.42 -5.47
C ILE A 242 -29.45 6.07 -4.17
N GLN A 243 -30.43 6.90 -3.80
CA GLN A 243 -31.22 6.72 -2.58
C GLN A 243 -32.04 5.41 -2.58
N ARG A 244 -32.60 5.01 -3.73
CA ARG A 244 -33.49 3.84 -3.79
C ARG A 244 -32.77 2.54 -4.13
N ASN A 245 -31.62 2.60 -4.81
CA ASN A 245 -31.01 1.41 -5.42
C ASN A 245 -29.57 1.13 -4.95
N GLU A 246 -28.79 2.15 -4.60
CA GLU A 246 -27.37 1.98 -4.23
C GLU A 246 -27.15 2.04 -2.72
N LEU A 247 -27.65 3.08 -2.03
CA LEU A 247 -27.39 3.26 -0.61
C LEU A 247 -27.99 2.16 0.28
N PRO A 248 -29.26 1.75 0.13
CA PRO A 248 -29.85 0.73 1.03
C PRO A 248 -29.06 -0.59 1.07
N PRO A 249 -28.65 -1.21 -0.05
CA PRO A 249 -27.83 -2.42 0.01
C PRO A 249 -26.39 -2.18 0.51
N ILE A 250 -25.79 -1.00 0.29
CA ILE A 250 -24.46 -0.66 0.81
C ILE A 250 -24.51 -0.55 2.34
N LEU A 251 -25.45 0.22 2.87
CA LEU A 251 -25.64 0.44 4.30
C LEU A 251 -25.98 -0.86 5.03
N LYS A 252 -26.86 -1.69 4.44
CA LYS A 252 -27.15 -3.02 4.98
C LYS A 252 -25.90 -3.88 5.11
N LYS A 253 -25.06 -3.94 4.07
CA LYS A 253 -23.82 -4.73 4.12
C LYS A 253 -22.79 -4.18 5.10
N ALA A 254 -22.74 -2.86 5.26
CA ALA A 254 -21.85 -2.23 6.23
C ALA A 254 -22.27 -2.53 7.68
N ALA A 255 -23.58 -2.53 7.96
CA ALA A 255 -24.13 -2.93 9.26
C ALA A 255 -23.85 -4.40 9.61
N GLU A 256 -23.73 -5.27 8.60
CA GLU A 256 -23.37 -6.69 8.74
C GLU A 256 -21.84 -6.94 8.78
N GLU A 257 -21.01 -5.88 8.85
CA GLU A 257 -19.53 -5.90 8.78
C GLU A 257 -18.92 -6.50 7.48
N ASP A 258 -19.75 -6.71 6.46
CA ASP A 258 -19.37 -7.31 5.18
C ASP A 258 -18.81 -6.30 4.16
N THR A 259 -18.90 -5.00 4.44
CA THR A 259 -18.41 -3.93 3.54
C THR A 259 -17.95 -2.71 4.31
N THR A 260 -16.76 -2.20 3.98
CA THR A 260 -16.26 -0.92 4.53
C THR A 260 -16.68 0.24 3.65
N ILE A 261 -17.24 1.30 4.25
CA ILE A 261 -17.63 2.53 3.55
C ILE A 261 -16.55 3.61 3.74
N LEU A 262 -16.12 4.23 2.64
CA LEU A 262 -15.24 5.38 2.61
C LEU A 262 -15.97 6.57 1.99
N CYS A 263 -16.30 7.58 2.80
CA CYS A 263 -16.97 8.79 2.32
C CYS A 263 -15.96 9.91 2.05
N LEU A 264 -16.01 10.48 0.84
CA LEU A 264 -15.31 11.72 0.48
C LEU A 264 -16.34 12.79 0.17
N LEU A 265 -16.38 13.84 0.98
CA LEU A 265 -17.32 14.95 0.77
C LEU A 265 -16.74 15.89 -0.27
N VAL A 266 -17.30 15.85 -1.47
CA VAL A 266 -16.80 16.60 -2.62
C VAL A 266 -17.34 18.03 -2.65
N GLU A 267 -18.59 18.22 -2.23
CA GLU A 267 -19.26 19.52 -2.12
C GLU A 267 -20.05 19.66 -0.81
N PRO A 268 -20.34 20.89 -0.34
CA PRO A 268 -21.18 21.11 0.84
C PRO A 268 -22.53 20.43 0.69
N SER A 269 -22.94 19.69 1.72
CA SER A 269 -24.15 18.88 1.68
C SER A 269 -24.70 18.62 3.08
N LEU A 270 -25.89 18.05 3.16
CA LEU A 270 -26.53 17.68 4.41
C LEU A 270 -26.04 16.32 4.96
N PHE A 271 -24.80 15.93 4.67
CA PHE A 271 -24.21 14.63 5.02
C PHE A 271 -24.50 14.19 6.46
N GLU A 272 -24.24 15.05 7.45
CA GLU A 272 -24.43 14.76 8.88
C GLU A 272 -25.90 14.50 9.28
N LYS A 273 -26.87 14.87 8.43
CA LYS A 273 -28.29 14.63 8.66
C LYS A 273 -28.80 13.35 8.01
N THR A 274 -27.93 12.56 7.40
CA THR A 274 -28.27 11.33 6.69
C THR A 274 -27.74 10.11 7.45
N GLU A 275 -28.19 8.92 7.07
CA GLU A 275 -27.65 7.64 7.59
C GLU A 275 -26.14 7.48 7.31
N LEU A 276 -25.58 8.24 6.36
CA LEU A 276 -24.15 8.27 6.10
C LEU A 276 -23.37 9.05 7.17
N GLY A 277 -24.03 9.92 7.94
CA GLY A 277 -23.40 10.71 9.01
C GLY A 277 -22.84 9.85 10.14
N ASP A 278 -23.31 8.61 10.29
CA ASP A 278 -22.79 7.65 11.26
C ASP A 278 -21.40 7.08 10.86
N PHE A 279 -20.97 7.30 9.61
CA PHE A 279 -19.68 6.84 9.09
C PHE A 279 -18.64 7.97 9.11
N GLN A 280 -17.40 7.62 9.49
CA GLN A 280 -16.30 8.58 9.48
C GLN A 280 -15.91 8.96 8.04
N ALA A 281 -16.09 10.24 7.68
CA ALA A 281 -15.63 10.79 6.42
C ALA A 281 -14.09 10.94 6.37
N ILE A 282 -13.52 10.87 5.16
CA ILE A 282 -12.08 11.05 4.92
C ILE A 282 -11.64 12.49 5.23
N ASN A 283 -12.45 13.47 4.83
CA ASN A 283 -12.26 14.89 5.12
C ASN A 283 -13.16 15.35 6.28
N ASP A 284 -12.81 16.52 6.84
CA ASP A 284 -13.66 17.18 7.83
C ASP A 284 -15.02 17.52 7.19
N PRO A 285 -16.16 17.15 7.81
CA PRO A 285 -17.49 17.52 7.34
C PRO A 285 -17.69 19.02 7.07
N LYS A 286 -16.90 19.88 7.73
CA LYS A 286 -16.94 21.33 7.58
C LYS A 286 -16.05 21.86 6.44
N THR A 287 -15.27 21.02 5.79
CA THR A 287 -14.39 21.43 4.70
C THR A 287 -14.36 20.37 3.60
N THR A 288 -15.11 20.66 2.55
CA THR A 288 -15.29 19.79 1.38
C THR A 288 -14.16 19.96 0.38
N LEU A 289 -13.99 19.01 -0.54
CA LEU A 289 -12.94 19.11 -1.56
C LEU A 289 -13.06 20.39 -2.39
N SER A 290 -14.28 20.78 -2.75
CA SER A 290 -14.56 21.99 -3.53
C SER A 290 -14.03 23.28 -2.90
N GLU A 291 -13.92 23.33 -1.58
CA GLU A 291 -13.47 24.49 -0.81
C GLU A 291 -11.94 24.55 -0.64
N LEU A 292 -11.24 23.47 -1.01
CA LEU A 292 -9.80 23.34 -0.89
C LEU A 292 -9.08 23.85 -2.14
N ASP A 293 -7.86 24.38 -1.95
CA ASP A 293 -6.95 24.59 -3.06
C ASP A 293 -6.57 23.26 -3.73
N LYS A 294 -6.11 23.32 -4.98
CA LYS A 294 -5.75 22.12 -5.75
C LYS A 294 -4.77 21.20 -5.03
N SER A 295 -3.75 21.75 -4.36
CA SER A 295 -2.76 20.92 -3.66
C SER A 295 -3.36 20.23 -2.43
N ALA A 296 -4.27 20.89 -1.73
CA ALA A 296 -5.01 20.31 -0.61
C ALA A 296 -6.03 19.26 -1.08
N GLN A 297 -6.69 19.47 -2.21
CA GLN A 297 -7.52 18.45 -2.86
C GLN A 297 -6.71 17.18 -3.19
N GLU A 298 -5.53 17.34 -3.79
CA GLU A 298 -4.64 16.20 -4.10
C GLU A 298 -4.23 15.43 -2.84
N ARG A 299 -3.92 16.13 -1.74
CA ARG A 299 -3.63 15.48 -0.46
C ARG A 299 -4.82 14.69 0.08
N MET A 300 -6.04 15.17 -0.14
CA MET A 300 -7.23 14.46 0.33
C MET A 300 -7.50 13.18 -0.49
N TYR A 301 -7.29 13.23 -1.80
CA TYR A 301 -7.33 12.02 -2.63
C TYR A 301 -6.27 11.00 -2.21
N LEU A 302 -5.04 11.45 -1.91
CA LEU A 302 -3.98 10.56 -1.41
C LEU A 302 -4.38 9.93 -0.07
N LYS A 303 -4.92 10.71 0.86
CA LYS A 303 -5.40 10.19 2.15
C LYS A 303 -6.48 9.11 1.97
N LEU A 304 -7.41 9.31 1.03
CA LEU A 304 -8.42 8.30 0.71
C LEU A 304 -7.79 7.01 0.17
N VAL A 305 -6.81 7.13 -0.73
CA VAL A 305 -6.11 5.98 -1.33
C VAL A 305 -5.27 5.23 -0.29
N GLU A 306 -4.60 5.93 0.63
CA GLU A 306 -3.85 5.33 1.74
C GLU A 306 -4.77 4.55 2.69
N GLU A 307 -5.94 5.12 3.01
CA GLU A 307 -6.94 4.46 3.86
C GLU A 307 -7.50 3.22 3.18
N PHE A 308 -7.74 3.30 1.87
CA PHE A 308 -8.12 2.15 1.05
C PHE A 308 -7.03 1.05 1.06
N GLU A 309 -5.76 1.41 0.90
CA GLU A 309 -4.63 0.46 0.96
C GLU A 309 -4.52 -0.19 2.34
N ARG A 310 -4.77 0.57 3.41
CA ARG A 310 -4.80 0.05 4.79
C ARG A 310 -5.89 -1.01 4.97
N ILE A 311 -7.11 -0.73 4.49
CA ILE A 311 -8.25 -1.66 4.60
C ILE A 311 -7.97 -2.94 3.82
N THR A 312 -7.54 -2.81 2.57
CA THR A 312 -7.21 -3.95 1.71
C THR A 312 -6.03 -4.78 2.19
N SER A 313 -5.06 -4.17 2.88
CA SER A 313 -3.92 -4.85 3.51
C SER A 313 -4.28 -5.54 4.83
N SER A 314 -5.35 -5.09 5.51
CA SER A 314 -5.84 -5.70 6.76
C SER A 314 -6.77 -6.91 6.55
N CYS A 315 -7.32 -7.05 5.34
CA CYS A 315 -8.24 -8.14 4.97
C CYS A 315 -7.54 -9.36 4.32
N ASN A 316 -6.23 -9.28 4.06
CA ASN A 316 -5.42 -10.31 3.42
C ASN A 316 -4.42 -10.97 4.38
#